data_AF-A0A4Q6BWC0-F1
#
_entry.id   AF-A0A4Q6BWC0-F1
#
_cell.length_a   1.000
_cell.length_b   1.000
_cell.length_c   1.000
_cell.angle_alpha   90.00
_cell.angle_beta   90.00
_cell.angle_gamma   90.00
#
_symmetry.space_group_name_H-M   'P 1'
#
loop_
_entity.id
_entity.type
_entity.pdbx_description
1 polymer ?
#
loop_
_entity_poly.entity_id
_entity_poly.type
_entity_poly.pdbx_seq_one_letter_code
_entity_poly.pdbx_strand_id
1 'polypeptide(L)'
;MGDVHRPFERYKLKLFTGFRDGYWESLHVKYAAYKDQKDLVFDSKMIWDGDQKNPNAILTVYRHFDSAEVLLGAHGPVPDTVWVMDYQVFEDVYYNLVAGYDLFSPTIHQLNTRLYMEISRIASEDMFLNFLPSDDRANLRAFWNRDTPNKKKPLGQKIIELFGKDVEEKMAFEYPYLGTALKSSEVKAENPVAAKAAFLSKLFNEHFTKEVRGPLSDVQGLKVERNPGFSLFAKDDKDFLELEKLAVKPAEFAAPFGDVAFVRVREGSNAGRAYTIVHNKAHSSVSMLLFEDERREPWRDTLNIVSGFASSYPNMYFDVDHKDLSKFVERVKSVRTEAEYKKLVAEYGVERTSAKFWSLHDWFNEETKRVNPLSAGAFDLNRYAN
;
A
#
# COMPACT_ATOMS: atom_id res chain seq x y z
N MET A 1 23.28 -49.66 5.64
CA MET A 1 23.14 -48.46 6.49
C MET A 1 22.11 -47.56 5.84
N GLY A 2 20.86 -47.70 6.27
CA GLY A 2 19.72 -46.96 5.73
C GLY A 2 19.69 -45.55 6.32
N ASP A 3 19.35 -44.60 5.46
CA ASP A 3 19.37 -43.17 5.67
C ASP A 3 18.29 -42.71 6.68
N VAL A 4 18.71 -42.45 7.93
CA VAL A 4 17.83 -42.07 9.07
C VAL A 4 17.66 -40.54 9.19
N HIS A 5 18.05 -39.74 8.18
CA HIS A 5 17.97 -38.27 8.25
C HIS A 5 16.82 -37.62 7.44
N ARG A 6 15.94 -38.40 6.80
CA ARG A 6 14.84 -37.87 5.96
C ARG A 6 13.40 -37.73 6.54
N PRO A 7 13.04 -38.09 7.80
CA PRO A 7 11.67 -37.90 8.27
C PRO A 7 11.27 -36.43 8.54
N PHE A 8 12.20 -35.63 9.07
CA PHE A 8 11.93 -34.23 9.46
C PHE A 8 11.78 -33.28 8.26
N GLU A 9 12.61 -33.46 7.23
CA GLU A 9 12.53 -32.73 5.95
C GLU A 9 11.16 -32.95 5.27
N ARG A 10 10.69 -34.20 5.17
CA ARG A 10 9.38 -34.54 4.59
C ARG A 10 8.19 -33.94 5.34
N TYR A 11 8.28 -33.83 6.67
CA TYR A 11 7.21 -33.25 7.48
C TYR A 11 7.14 -31.73 7.31
N LYS A 12 8.28 -31.03 7.30
CA LYS A 12 8.35 -29.61 6.95
C LYS A 12 7.84 -29.37 5.53
N LEU A 13 8.20 -30.23 4.57
CA LEU A 13 7.79 -30.10 3.17
C LEU A 13 6.26 -30.17 2.99
N LYS A 14 5.58 -31.09 3.70
CA LYS A 14 4.11 -31.28 3.67
C LYS A 14 3.32 -30.13 4.31
N LEU A 15 3.82 -29.55 5.41
CA LEU A 15 3.19 -28.38 6.05
C LEU A 15 3.17 -27.18 5.10
N PHE A 16 4.20 -27.02 4.26
CA PHE A 16 4.32 -25.94 3.29
C PHE A 16 3.44 -26.12 2.03
N THR A 17 3.43 -27.31 1.42
CA THR A 17 2.69 -27.54 0.15
C THR A 17 1.21 -27.78 0.37
N GLY A 18 0.85 -28.57 1.38
CA GLY A 18 -0.55 -28.92 1.63
C GLY A 18 -1.42 -27.70 1.92
N PHE A 19 -0.83 -26.67 2.53
CA PHE A 19 -1.53 -25.42 2.81
C PHE A 19 -1.79 -24.61 1.53
N ARG A 20 -0.77 -24.32 0.71
CA ARG A 20 -0.96 -23.55 -0.52
C ARG A 20 -1.89 -24.25 -1.49
N ASP A 21 -1.71 -25.56 -1.66
CA ASP A 21 -2.57 -26.36 -2.53
C ASP A 21 -4.01 -26.34 -2.01
N GLY A 22 -4.21 -26.43 -0.69
CA GLY A 22 -5.53 -26.35 -0.05
C GLY A 22 -6.19 -24.98 -0.23
N TYR A 23 -5.46 -23.88 -0.06
CA TYR A 23 -5.97 -22.55 -0.31
C TYR A 23 -6.35 -22.39 -1.79
N TRP A 24 -5.47 -22.82 -2.69
CA TRP A 24 -5.71 -22.69 -4.12
C TRP A 24 -6.92 -23.53 -4.57
N GLU A 25 -7.09 -24.73 -4.03
CA GLU A 25 -8.27 -25.57 -4.24
C GLU A 25 -9.54 -24.88 -3.72
N SER A 26 -9.49 -24.26 -2.54
CA SER A 26 -10.65 -23.51 -2.02
C SER A 26 -11.07 -22.37 -2.93
N LEU A 27 -10.12 -21.67 -3.57
CA LEU A 27 -10.42 -20.66 -4.58
C LEU A 27 -11.07 -21.29 -5.83
N HIS A 28 -10.61 -22.46 -6.27
CA HIS A 28 -11.23 -23.18 -7.39
C HIS A 28 -12.70 -23.50 -7.11
N VAL A 29 -12.98 -24.05 -5.93
CA VAL A 29 -14.34 -24.37 -5.49
C VAL A 29 -15.19 -23.10 -5.43
N LYS A 30 -14.68 -22.01 -4.86
CA LYS A 30 -15.38 -20.72 -4.80
C LYS A 30 -15.73 -20.18 -6.20
N TYR A 31 -14.76 -20.12 -7.10
CA TYR A 31 -15.00 -19.60 -8.45
C TYR A 31 -15.87 -20.54 -9.31
N ALA A 32 -15.85 -21.85 -9.06
CA ALA A 32 -16.80 -22.78 -9.66
C ALA A 32 -18.23 -22.48 -9.19
N ALA A 33 -18.43 -22.30 -7.88
CA ALA A 33 -19.74 -21.93 -7.33
C ALA A 33 -20.25 -20.59 -7.88
N TYR A 34 -19.38 -19.60 -8.08
CA TYR A 34 -19.74 -18.33 -8.72
C TYR A 34 -20.19 -18.52 -10.18
N LYS A 35 -19.57 -19.42 -10.94
CA LYS A 35 -19.96 -19.71 -12.33
C LYS A 35 -21.31 -20.40 -12.42
N ASP A 36 -21.64 -21.23 -11.44
CA ASP A 36 -22.92 -21.96 -11.40
C ASP A 36 -24.11 -21.04 -11.05
N GLN A 37 -23.86 -19.90 -10.40
CA GLN A 37 -24.87 -18.90 -10.10
C GLN A 37 -25.16 -17.99 -11.31
N LYS A 38 -26.23 -18.30 -12.05
CA LYS A 38 -26.61 -17.57 -13.27
C LYS A 38 -26.93 -16.08 -13.07
N ASP A 39 -27.46 -15.75 -11.89
CA ASP A 39 -27.90 -14.40 -11.52
C ASP A 39 -26.81 -13.60 -10.80
N LEU A 40 -25.65 -14.21 -10.53
CA LEU A 40 -24.52 -13.53 -9.92
C LEU A 40 -23.91 -12.54 -10.91
N VAL A 41 -23.89 -11.27 -10.52
CA VAL A 41 -23.33 -10.17 -11.29
C VAL A 41 -22.48 -9.33 -10.34
N PHE A 42 -21.20 -9.19 -10.66
CA PHE A 42 -20.27 -8.38 -9.87
C PHE A 42 -20.49 -6.91 -10.19
N ASP A 43 -21.11 -6.21 -9.24
CA ASP A 43 -21.46 -4.80 -9.29
C ASP A 43 -21.21 -4.12 -7.92
N SER A 44 -21.19 -2.79 -7.89
CA SER A 44 -20.90 -1.98 -6.72
C SER A 44 -21.76 -2.32 -5.51
N LYS A 45 -22.99 -2.84 -5.70
CA LYS A 45 -23.89 -3.21 -4.61
C LYS A 45 -23.40 -4.43 -3.84
N MET A 46 -22.53 -5.24 -4.42
CA MET A 46 -21.89 -6.36 -3.71
C MET A 46 -20.78 -5.90 -2.75
N ILE A 47 -20.32 -4.65 -2.85
CA ILE A 47 -19.32 -4.10 -1.93
C ILE A 47 -20.04 -3.61 -0.69
N TRP A 48 -19.60 -4.04 0.49
CA TRP A 48 -20.14 -3.53 1.75
C TRP A 48 -19.91 -2.02 1.84
N ASP A 49 -20.98 -1.26 2.04
CA ASP A 49 -21.00 0.20 2.05
C ASP A 49 -20.71 0.81 3.44
N GLY A 50 -20.33 -0.03 4.41
CA GLY A 50 -20.12 0.40 5.79
C GLY A 50 -21.41 0.79 6.50
N ASP A 51 -22.58 0.30 6.07
CA ASP A 51 -23.88 0.78 6.54
C ASP A 51 -24.00 2.32 6.41
N GLN A 52 -23.36 2.86 5.37
CA GLN A 52 -23.28 4.29 5.04
C GLN A 52 -22.58 5.18 6.08
N LYS A 53 -22.02 4.62 7.17
CA LYS A 53 -21.41 5.38 8.28
C LYS A 53 -20.09 4.83 8.80
N ASN A 54 -19.79 3.56 8.57
CA ASN A 54 -18.60 2.89 9.12
C ASN A 54 -17.40 3.11 8.19
N PRO A 55 -16.42 3.94 8.59
CA PRO A 55 -15.26 4.22 7.75
C PRO A 55 -14.28 3.03 7.65
N ASN A 56 -14.52 1.92 8.36
CA ASN A 56 -13.75 0.68 8.18
C ASN A 56 -14.06 -0.05 6.87
N ALA A 57 -15.10 0.36 6.13
CA ALA A 57 -15.41 -0.24 4.83
C ALA A 57 -14.36 0.08 3.75
N ILE A 58 -13.56 1.14 3.95
CA ILE A 58 -12.43 1.49 3.09
C ILE A 58 -11.22 1.73 3.99
N LEU A 59 -10.11 1.05 3.70
CA LEU A 59 -8.86 1.21 4.41
C LEU A 59 -7.76 1.57 3.41
N THR A 60 -7.00 2.61 3.71
CA THR A 60 -5.75 2.90 3.01
C THR A 60 -4.58 2.42 3.85
N VAL A 61 -3.80 1.49 3.29
CA VAL A 61 -2.61 0.93 3.97
C VAL A 61 -1.37 1.53 3.35
N TYR A 62 -0.61 2.31 4.12
CA TYR A 62 0.71 2.77 3.73
C TYR A 62 1.76 1.86 4.35
N ARG A 63 2.60 1.23 3.52
CA ARG A 63 3.71 0.39 3.98
C ARG A 63 5.02 1.15 3.82
N HIS A 64 5.78 1.25 4.91
CA HIS A 64 7.09 1.91 4.97
C HIS A 64 8.12 0.89 5.45
N PHE A 65 8.83 0.29 4.49
CA PHE A 65 9.79 -0.80 4.73
C PHE A 65 9.12 -2.02 5.42
N ASP A 66 9.42 -2.24 6.70
CA ASP A 66 8.92 -3.25 7.66
C ASP A 66 7.89 -2.69 8.66
N SER A 67 7.35 -1.49 8.42
CA SER A 67 6.23 -0.91 9.19
C SER A 67 5.04 -0.62 8.26
N ALA A 68 3.84 -0.51 8.83
CA ALA A 68 2.65 -0.10 8.10
C ALA A 68 1.76 0.78 8.97
N GLU A 69 1.07 1.71 8.33
CA GLU A 69 0.02 2.54 8.93
C GLU A 69 -1.28 2.28 8.18
N VAL A 70 -2.39 2.17 8.93
CA VAL A 70 -3.73 1.96 8.36
C VAL A 70 -4.56 3.21 8.63
N LEU A 71 -4.97 3.89 7.57
CA LEU A 71 -5.88 5.02 7.65
C LEU A 71 -7.28 4.61 7.21
N LEU A 72 -8.28 5.11 7.92
CA LEU A 72 -9.69 4.90 7.59
C LEU A 72 -10.09 5.80 6.41
N GLY A 73 -10.84 5.25 5.46
CA GLY A 73 -11.21 5.92 4.21
C GLY A 73 -10.12 5.88 3.14
N ALA A 74 -10.39 6.52 2.00
CA ALA A 74 -9.48 6.60 0.87
C ALA A 74 -8.55 7.82 0.96
N HIS A 75 -7.24 7.56 1.04
CA HIS A 75 -6.19 8.59 1.10
C HIS A 75 -5.22 8.43 -0.08
N GLY A 76 -4.79 9.55 -0.65
CA GLY A 76 -3.80 9.60 -1.72
C GLY A 76 -4.33 9.28 -3.14
N PRO A 77 -3.43 9.14 -4.13
CA PRO A 77 -3.77 8.84 -5.51
C PRO A 77 -4.28 7.40 -5.69
N VAL A 78 -4.85 7.07 -6.87
CA VAL A 78 -5.29 5.69 -7.15
C VAL A 78 -4.07 4.78 -7.09
N PRO A 79 -4.03 3.77 -6.20
CA PRO A 79 -2.93 2.81 -6.16
C PRO A 79 -2.90 1.99 -7.45
N ASP A 80 -1.79 1.34 -7.78
CA ASP A 80 -1.74 0.45 -8.96
C ASP A 80 -2.66 -0.77 -8.75
N THR A 81 -2.69 -1.37 -7.55
CA THR A 81 -3.59 -2.49 -7.18
C THR A 81 -4.66 -2.07 -6.16
N VAL A 82 -5.80 -2.76 -6.14
CA VAL A 82 -6.89 -2.55 -5.16
C VAL A 82 -7.33 -3.91 -4.66
N TRP A 83 -7.64 -4.01 -3.37
CA TRP A 83 -8.07 -5.25 -2.73
C TRP A 83 -9.56 -5.15 -2.41
N VAL A 84 -10.31 -6.19 -2.77
CA VAL A 84 -11.64 -6.45 -2.21
C VAL A 84 -11.54 -7.76 -1.46
N MET A 85 -11.82 -7.73 -0.16
CA MET A 85 -11.78 -8.92 0.69
C MET A 85 -13.20 -9.45 0.85
N ASP A 86 -13.48 -10.62 0.29
CA ASP A 86 -14.68 -11.38 0.65
C ASP A 86 -14.46 -12.08 2.00
N TYR A 87 -15.51 -12.71 2.54
CA TYR A 87 -15.46 -13.35 3.85
C TYR A 87 -14.31 -14.37 3.96
N GLN A 88 -14.10 -15.17 2.92
CA GLN A 88 -13.02 -16.15 2.89
C GLN A 88 -11.66 -15.48 3.02
N VAL A 89 -11.34 -14.50 2.16
CA VAL A 89 -10.03 -13.83 2.19
C VAL A 89 -9.82 -13.08 3.51
N PHE A 90 -10.89 -12.50 4.08
CA PHE A 90 -10.84 -11.85 5.37
C PHE A 90 -10.48 -12.82 6.51
N GLU A 91 -11.18 -13.95 6.61
CA GLU A 91 -10.87 -15.00 7.60
C GLU A 91 -9.45 -15.51 7.44
N ASP A 92 -9.05 -15.75 6.20
CA ASP A 92 -7.74 -16.26 5.85
C ASP A 92 -6.62 -15.32 6.35
N VAL A 93 -6.75 -14.02 6.09
CA VAL A 93 -5.82 -12.99 6.61
C VAL A 93 -5.85 -12.95 8.13
N TYR A 94 -7.04 -13.00 8.75
CA TYR A 94 -7.18 -12.99 10.22
C TYR A 94 -6.51 -14.19 10.88
N TYR A 95 -6.76 -15.41 10.40
CA TYR A 95 -6.16 -16.61 10.97
C TYR A 95 -4.65 -16.65 10.73
N ASN A 96 -4.17 -16.14 9.60
CA ASN A 96 -2.74 -16.10 9.31
C ASN A 96 -1.98 -15.06 10.14
N LEU A 97 -2.52 -13.85 10.30
CA LEU A 97 -1.82 -12.72 10.92
C LEU A 97 -2.18 -12.44 12.38
N VAL A 98 -3.30 -12.99 12.87
CA VAL A 98 -3.80 -12.71 14.23
C VAL A 98 -3.89 -14.00 15.03
N ALA A 99 -4.84 -14.89 14.70
CA ALA A 99 -5.11 -16.04 15.55
C ALA A 99 -4.02 -17.12 15.51
N GLY A 100 -3.38 -17.30 14.35
CA GLY A 100 -2.32 -18.28 14.12
C GLY A 100 -0.91 -17.71 14.04
N TYR A 101 -0.74 -16.39 14.24
CA TYR A 101 0.59 -15.78 14.18
C TYR A 101 1.33 -15.94 15.51
N ASP A 102 2.49 -16.60 15.48
CA ASP A 102 3.38 -16.74 16.62
C ASP A 102 4.69 -15.97 16.39
N LEU A 103 4.84 -14.88 17.16
CA LEU A 103 6.01 -14.00 17.14
C LEU A 103 7.31 -14.73 17.53
N PHE A 104 7.23 -15.74 18.39
CA PHE A 104 8.39 -16.45 18.94
C PHE A 104 8.72 -17.74 18.17
N SER A 105 7.93 -18.06 17.14
CA SER A 105 8.16 -19.24 16.31
C SER A 105 9.40 -19.09 15.41
N PRO A 106 9.94 -20.20 14.86
CA PRO A 106 11.12 -20.15 14.01
C PRO A 106 10.84 -19.38 12.70
N THR A 107 11.89 -18.86 12.06
CA THR A 107 11.83 -18.10 10.79
C THR A 107 11.00 -18.76 9.69
N ILE A 108 10.91 -20.09 9.72
CA ILE A 108 10.13 -20.90 8.78
C ILE A 108 8.62 -20.62 8.88
N HIS A 109 8.11 -20.32 10.07
CA HIS A 109 6.72 -19.90 10.28
C HIS A 109 6.48 -18.51 9.70
N GLN A 110 7.39 -17.57 9.94
CA GLN A 110 7.30 -16.22 9.38
C GLN A 110 7.32 -16.25 7.84
N LEU A 111 8.13 -17.14 7.24
CA LEU A 111 8.12 -17.37 5.80
C LEU A 111 6.75 -17.91 5.33
N ASN A 112 6.18 -18.89 6.02
CA ASN A 112 4.84 -19.40 5.71
C ASN A 112 3.79 -18.30 5.75
N THR A 113 3.79 -17.49 6.81
CA THR A 113 2.88 -16.34 6.92
C THR A 113 3.01 -15.39 5.74
N ARG A 114 4.24 -15.14 5.26
CA ARG A 114 4.48 -14.28 4.10
C ARG A 114 3.97 -14.90 2.79
N LEU A 115 4.21 -16.19 2.57
CA LEU A 115 3.68 -16.90 1.40
C LEU A 115 2.15 -16.97 1.41
N TYR A 116 1.56 -17.14 2.59
CA TYR A 116 0.12 -17.06 2.79
C TYR A 116 -0.40 -15.68 2.37
N MET A 117 0.21 -14.61 2.87
CA MET A 117 -0.20 -13.24 2.53
C MET A 117 -0.07 -12.94 1.04
N GLU A 118 0.87 -13.56 0.33
CA GLU A 118 0.97 -13.45 -1.12
C GLU A 118 -0.30 -13.97 -1.81
N ILE A 119 -0.80 -15.13 -1.40
CA ILE A 119 -2.00 -15.74 -1.99
C ILE A 119 -3.25 -14.93 -1.60
N SER A 120 -3.38 -14.50 -0.34
CA SER A 120 -4.51 -13.67 0.10
C SER A 120 -4.56 -12.31 -0.60
N ARG A 121 -3.39 -11.69 -0.82
CA ARG A 121 -3.28 -10.49 -1.66
C ARG A 121 -3.77 -10.78 -3.08
N ILE A 122 -3.26 -11.83 -3.71
CA ILE A 122 -3.63 -12.24 -5.07
C ILE A 122 -5.13 -12.46 -5.18
N ALA A 123 -5.72 -13.16 -4.21
CA ALA A 123 -7.15 -13.43 -4.14
C ALA A 123 -7.97 -12.14 -3.98
N SER A 124 -7.49 -11.18 -3.16
CA SER A 124 -8.13 -9.88 -2.97
C SER A 124 -8.10 -9.03 -4.25
N GLU A 125 -6.98 -9.06 -4.95
CA GLU A 125 -6.79 -8.39 -6.24
C GLU A 125 -7.69 -9.00 -7.31
N ASP A 126 -7.75 -10.33 -7.39
CA ASP A 126 -8.64 -11.05 -8.30
C ASP A 126 -10.11 -10.79 -8.01
N MET A 127 -10.47 -10.69 -6.73
CA MET A 127 -11.81 -10.30 -6.33
C MET A 127 -12.18 -8.93 -6.85
N PHE A 128 -11.30 -7.93 -6.72
CA PHE A 128 -11.52 -6.60 -7.30
C PHE A 128 -11.67 -6.65 -8.83
N LEU A 129 -10.84 -7.45 -9.53
CA LEU A 129 -10.92 -7.58 -10.98
C LEU A 129 -12.28 -8.11 -11.46
N ASN A 130 -12.99 -8.92 -10.65
CA ASN A 130 -14.31 -9.43 -11.02
C ASN A 130 -15.34 -8.31 -11.25
N PHE A 131 -15.15 -7.14 -10.64
CA PHE A 131 -16.02 -5.97 -10.82
C PHE A 131 -15.75 -5.19 -12.12
N LEU A 132 -14.60 -5.42 -12.76
CA LEU A 132 -14.22 -4.77 -14.02
C LEU A 132 -14.79 -5.55 -15.23
N PRO A 133 -14.83 -4.96 -16.45
CA PRO A 133 -15.24 -5.67 -17.66
C PRO A 133 -14.36 -6.88 -17.93
N SER A 134 -14.93 -8.02 -18.35
CA SER A 134 -14.21 -9.29 -18.56
C SER A 134 -12.95 -9.16 -19.40
N ASP A 135 -13.01 -8.34 -20.44
CA ASP A 135 -11.96 -8.18 -21.45
C ASP A 135 -10.74 -7.41 -20.90
N ASP A 136 -10.93 -6.63 -19.83
CA ASP A 136 -9.89 -5.81 -19.21
C ASP A 136 -9.11 -6.56 -18.11
N ARG A 137 -9.70 -7.60 -17.52
CA ARG A 137 -9.22 -8.21 -16.27
C ARG A 137 -7.86 -8.89 -16.42
N ALA A 138 -7.71 -9.75 -17.43
CA ALA A 138 -6.49 -10.51 -17.64
C ALA A 138 -5.31 -9.58 -18.00
N ASN A 139 -5.57 -8.56 -18.82
CA ASN A 139 -4.57 -7.56 -19.20
C ASN A 139 -4.13 -6.72 -18.00
N LEU A 140 -5.08 -6.29 -17.16
CA LEU A 140 -4.75 -5.54 -15.94
C LEU A 140 -3.98 -6.39 -14.93
N ARG A 141 -4.40 -7.65 -14.74
CA ARG A 141 -3.72 -8.61 -13.88
C ARG A 141 -2.27 -8.87 -14.30
N ALA A 142 -2.05 -9.01 -15.60
CA ALA A 142 -0.71 -9.15 -16.18
C ALA A 142 0.12 -7.86 -16.02
N PHE A 143 -0.51 -6.68 -16.17
CA PHE A 143 0.16 -5.41 -15.94
C PHE A 143 0.64 -5.21 -14.49
N TRP A 144 -0.10 -5.73 -13.50
CA TRP A 144 0.32 -5.72 -12.09
C TRP A 144 1.48 -6.67 -11.78
N ASN A 145 1.72 -7.67 -12.63
CA ASN A 145 2.70 -8.72 -12.42
C ASN A 145 3.62 -8.87 -13.65
N ARG A 146 4.29 -7.77 -14.05
CA ARG A 146 5.22 -7.82 -15.19
C ARG A 146 6.51 -8.53 -14.79
N ASP A 147 7.06 -9.29 -15.73
CA ASP A 147 8.34 -9.93 -15.54
C ASP A 147 9.44 -8.90 -15.21
N THR A 148 10.31 -9.28 -14.28
CA THR A 148 11.46 -8.46 -13.90
C THR A 148 12.45 -8.42 -15.07
N PRO A 149 12.85 -7.23 -15.56
CA PRO A 149 13.72 -7.10 -16.74
C PRO A 149 15.05 -7.85 -16.61
N ASN A 150 15.58 -7.97 -15.38
CA ASN A 150 16.81 -8.69 -15.07
C ASN A 150 16.52 -10.17 -14.78
N LYS A 151 16.59 -11.01 -15.82
CA LYS A 151 16.35 -12.46 -15.82
C LYS A 151 16.76 -13.20 -14.53
N LYS A 152 15.75 -13.78 -13.85
CA LYS A 152 15.63 -15.01 -13.02
C LYS A 152 16.81 -15.58 -12.17
N LYS A 153 18.08 -15.39 -12.53
CA LYS A 153 19.19 -16.04 -11.83
C LYS A 153 19.49 -15.49 -10.42
N PRO A 154 19.47 -14.18 -10.15
CA PRO A 154 19.78 -13.66 -8.82
C PRO A 154 18.74 -14.07 -7.78
N LEU A 155 17.45 -13.91 -8.11
CA LEU A 155 16.34 -14.21 -7.24
C LEU A 155 16.29 -15.69 -6.84
N GLY A 156 16.29 -16.58 -7.84
CA GLY A 156 16.26 -18.03 -7.63
C GLY A 156 17.46 -18.51 -6.82
N GLN A 157 18.67 -18.03 -7.15
CA GLN A 157 19.87 -18.35 -6.38
C GLN A 157 19.78 -17.91 -4.92
N LYS A 158 19.32 -16.69 -4.65
CA LYS A 158 19.13 -16.21 -3.27
C LYS A 158 18.11 -17.04 -2.50
N ILE A 159 17.05 -17.47 -3.17
CA ILE A 159 16.06 -18.39 -2.58
C ILE A 159 16.71 -19.72 -2.22
N ILE A 160 17.48 -20.32 -3.15
CA ILE A 160 18.20 -21.56 -2.89
C ILE A 160 19.18 -21.39 -1.72
N GLU A 161 19.93 -20.29 -1.67
CA GLU A 161 20.91 -20.02 -0.62
C GLU A 161 20.26 -19.88 0.77
N LEU A 162 19.11 -19.20 0.85
CA LEU A 162 18.40 -18.94 2.11
C LEU A 162 17.56 -20.14 2.56
N PHE A 163 16.94 -20.85 1.62
CA PHE A 163 15.84 -21.77 1.91
C PHE A 163 15.96 -23.14 1.23
N GLY A 164 16.92 -23.34 0.33
CA GLY A 164 17.12 -24.59 -0.41
C GLY A 164 16.30 -24.70 -1.70
N LYS A 165 16.66 -25.67 -2.55
CA LYS A 165 16.04 -25.91 -3.87
C LYS A 165 14.56 -26.25 -3.78
N ASP A 166 14.18 -27.03 -2.76
CA ASP A 166 12.80 -27.46 -2.55
C ASP A 166 11.84 -26.28 -2.28
N VAL A 167 12.35 -25.15 -1.78
CA VAL A 167 11.56 -23.93 -1.55
C VAL A 167 11.45 -23.10 -2.82
N GLU A 168 12.49 -23.06 -3.65
CA GLU A 168 12.45 -22.40 -4.96
C GLU A 168 11.42 -23.05 -5.89
N GLU A 169 11.46 -24.38 -6.03
CA GLU A 169 10.49 -25.13 -6.86
C GLU A 169 9.07 -24.90 -6.39
N LYS A 170 8.87 -24.79 -5.07
CA LYS A 170 7.55 -24.46 -4.53
C LYS A 170 7.17 -23.04 -4.86
N MET A 171 8.03 -22.04 -4.72
CA MET A 171 7.66 -20.65 -5.03
C MET A 171 7.40 -20.41 -6.52
N ALA A 172 7.85 -21.30 -7.41
CA ALA A 172 7.47 -21.31 -8.83
C ALA A 172 6.04 -21.85 -9.01
N PHE A 173 5.03 -21.06 -8.63
CA PHE A 173 3.62 -21.38 -8.88
C PHE A 173 2.95 -20.26 -9.64
N GLU A 174 2.29 -20.63 -10.73
CA GLU A 174 1.47 -19.69 -11.48
C GLU A 174 0.07 -19.66 -10.87
N TYR A 175 -0.41 -18.46 -10.55
CA TYR A 175 -1.75 -18.23 -10.03
C TYR A 175 -2.65 -17.76 -11.18
N PRO A 176 -3.28 -18.68 -11.95
CA PRO A 176 -4.18 -18.28 -13.04
C PRO A 176 -5.39 -17.53 -12.49
N TYR A 177 -5.79 -16.49 -13.21
CA TYR A 177 -6.98 -15.73 -12.85
C TYR A 177 -8.26 -16.52 -13.15
N LEU A 178 -9.03 -16.88 -12.11
CA LEU A 178 -10.20 -17.77 -12.21
C LEU A 178 -11.50 -17.05 -12.62
N GLY A 179 -11.50 -15.71 -12.56
CA GLY A 179 -12.69 -14.87 -12.73
C GLY A 179 -12.99 -14.42 -14.17
N THR A 180 -12.30 -14.94 -15.18
CA THR A 180 -12.42 -14.47 -16.58
C THR A 180 -13.84 -14.53 -17.15
N ALA A 181 -14.61 -15.57 -16.79
CA ALA A 181 -15.96 -15.81 -17.32
C ALA A 181 -17.10 -15.19 -16.48
N LEU A 182 -16.80 -14.50 -15.37
CA LEU A 182 -17.82 -13.95 -14.48
C LEU A 182 -18.45 -12.68 -15.05
N LYS A 183 -19.75 -12.51 -14.87
CA LYS A 183 -20.48 -11.32 -15.34
C LYS A 183 -20.17 -10.11 -14.44
N SER A 184 -19.89 -8.97 -15.07
CA SER A 184 -19.90 -7.65 -14.44
C SER A 184 -20.76 -6.70 -15.26
N SER A 185 -21.44 -5.75 -14.61
CA SER A 185 -22.50 -4.97 -15.26
C SER A 185 -22.24 -3.47 -15.36
N GLU A 186 -21.23 -2.94 -14.67
CA GLU A 186 -21.31 -1.53 -14.27
C GLU A 186 -20.47 -0.55 -15.06
N VAL A 187 -19.44 -1.02 -15.75
CA VAL A 187 -18.49 -0.13 -16.41
C VAL A 187 -18.26 -0.61 -17.83
N LYS A 188 -18.21 0.33 -18.77
CA LYS A 188 -17.63 0.13 -20.09
C LYS A 188 -16.52 1.15 -20.22
N ALA A 189 -15.33 0.71 -20.60
CA ALA A 189 -14.20 1.59 -20.80
C ALA A 189 -13.37 1.14 -22.00
N GLU A 190 -12.57 2.06 -22.52
CA GLU A 190 -11.74 1.83 -23.70
C GLU A 190 -10.46 1.05 -23.38
N ASN A 191 -10.05 1.04 -22.11
CA ASN A 191 -8.87 0.33 -21.63
C ASN A 191 -8.98 0.00 -20.13
N PRO A 192 -8.14 -0.93 -19.61
CA PRO A 192 -8.25 -1.40 -18.23
C PRO A 192 -8.02 -0.32 -17.16
N VAL A 193 -7.18 0.67 -17.44
CA VAL A 193 -6.92 1.77 -16.50
C VAL A 193 -8.16 2.66 -16.38
N ALA A 194 -8.79 2.97 -17.51
CA ALA A 194 -10.05 3.71 -17.55
C ALA A 194 -11.20 2.92 -16.90
N ALA A 195 -11.24 1.58 -17.06
CA ALA A 195 -12.23 0.72 -16.42
C ALA A 195 -12.13 0.81 -14.89
N LYS A 196 -10.91 0.67 -14.36
CA LYS A 196 -10.63 0.82 -12.93
C LYS A 196 -11.05 2.21 -12.42
N ALA A 197 -10.64 3.26 -13.12
CA ALA A 197 -10.95 4.63 -12.73
C ALA A 197 -12.47 4.92 -12.74
N ALA A 198 -13.18 4.42 -13.76
CA ALA A 198 -14.63 4.58 -13.86
C ALA A 198 -15.36 3.82 -12.75
N PHE A 199 -14.95 2.57 -12.45
CA PHE A 199 -15.54 1.79 -11.35
C PHE A 199 -15.33 2.46 -10.00
N LEU A 200 -14.10 2.88 -9.68
CA LEU A 200 -13.80 3.57 -8.42
C LEU A 200 -14.52 4.92 -8.33
N SER A 201 -14.61 5.67 -9.43
CA SER A 201 -15.36 6.94 -9.45
C SER A 201 -16.84 6.71 -9.15
N LYS A 202 -17.44 5.67 -9.73
CA LYS A 202 -18.83 5.30 -9.44
C LYS A 202 -18.99 4.92 -7.96
N LEU A 203 -18.12 4.05 -7.46
CA LEU A 203 -18.16 3.57 -6.09
C LEU A 203 -18.07 4.72 -5.07
N PHE A 204 -17.13 5.65 -5.25
CA PHE A 204 -16.96 6.78 -4.34
C PHE A 204 -18.01 7.90 -4.48
N ASN A 205 -18.69 8.02 -5.62
CA ASN A 205 -19.71 9.04 -5.82
C ASN A 205 -21.14 8.56 -5.53
N GLU A 206 -21.43 7.28 -5.78
CA GLU A 206 -22.80 6.74 -5.78
C GLU A 206 -23.05 5.73 -4.67
N HIS A 207 -22.02 5.00 -4.21
CA HIS A 207 -22.19 3.89 -3.26
C HIS A 207 -21.81 4.28 -1.83
N PHE A 208 -20.70 5.00 -1.66
CA PHE A 208 -20.21 5.41 -0.35
C PHE A 208 -20.61 6.84 0.01
N THR A 209 -21.03 7.07 1.26
CA THR A 209 -21.17 8.43 1.80
C THR A 209 -19.81 9.11 1.95
N LYS A 210 -19.82 10.45 2.06
CA LYS A 210 -18.63 11.25 2.39
C LYS A 210 -17.93 10.75 3.67
N GLU A 211 -18.69 10.33 4.67
CA GLU A 211 -18.17 9.78 5.94
C GLU A 211 -17.39 8.48 5.72
N VAL A 212 -17.93 7.54 4.93
CA VAL A 212 -17.28 6.25 4.69
C VAL A 212 -16.06 6.38 3.76
N ARG A 213 -16.17 7.18 2.71
CA ARG A 213 -15.09 7.31 1.71
C ARG A 213 -13.87 8.10 2.17
N GLY A 214 -13.94 8.82 3.29
CA GLY A 214 -12.80 9.57 3.82
C GLY A 214 -12.52 10.88 3.07
N PRO A 215 -11.29 11.42 3.18
CA PRO A 215 -11.00 12.77 2.72
C PRO A 215 -10.92 12.87 1.21
N LEU A 216 -10.52 11.78 0.53
CA LEU A 216 -10.25 11.72 -0.91
C LEU A 216 -9.51 12.99 -1.36
N SER A 217 -8.18 12.94 -1.27
CA SER A 217 -7.29 13.82 -2.05
C SER A 217 -7.70 13.81 -3.52
N ASP A 218 -7.21 14.73 -4.35
CA ASP A 218 -7.30 14.58 -5.81
C ASP A 218 -6.70 13.23 -6.20
N VAL A 219 -7.55 12.22 -6.26
CA VAL A 219 -7.18 10.88 -6.64
C VAL A 219 -6.96 10.99 -8.13
N GLN A 220 -5.71 11.26 -8.53
CA GLN A 220 -5.39 11.55 -9.93
C GLN A 220 -6.01 10.49 -10.84
N GLY A 221 -6.92 10.94 -11.71
CA GLY A 221 -7.66 10.08 -12.64
C GLY A 221 -9.09 9.71 -12.23
N LEU A 222 -9.56 10.01 -11.01
CA LEU A 222 -10.96 9.82 -10.60
C LEU A 222 -11.75 11.13 -10.67
N LYS A 223 -12.98 11.06 -11.18
CA LYS A 223 -13.92 12.20 -11.20
C LYS A 223 -14.75 12.18 -9.91
N VAL A 224 -14.15 12.48 -8.77
CA VAL A 224 -14.81 12.39 -7.45
C VAL A 224 -14.73 13.72 -6.71
N GLU A 225 -15.82 14.10 -6.04
CA GLU A 225 -15.86 15.31 -5.24
C GLU A 225 -14.98 15.14 -3.99
N ARG A 226 -14.08 16.09 -3.71
CA ARG A 226 -13.26 16.06 -2.49
C ARG A 226 -14.11 16.12 -1.22
N ASN A 227 -13.60 15.58 -0.12
CA ASN A 227 -14.23 15.68 1.19
C ASN A 227 -13.26 16.24 2.25
N PRO A 228 -12.91 17.53 2.16
CA PRO A 228 -11.91 18.12 3.06
C PRO A 228 -12.37 18.18 4.53
N GLY A 229 -13.67 17.97 4.80
CA GLY A 229 -14.20 17.88 6.16
C GLY A 229 -13.82 16.61 6.92
N PHE A 230 -13.19 15.63 6.26
CA PHE A 230 -12.67 14.40 6.90
C PHE A 230 -11.19 14.51 7.29
N SER A 231 -10.48 15.54 6.81
CA SER A 231 -9.13 15.80 7.29
C SER A 231 -9.17 16.08 8.79
N LEU A 232 -8.17 15.58 9.53
CA LEU A 232 -7.94 15.97 10.94
C LEU A 232 -7.79 17.50 11.10
N PHE A 233 -7.57 18.20 9.99
CA PHE A 233 -7.33 19.63 9.89
C PHE A 233 -8.32 20.28 8.91
N ALA A 234 -8.58 21.58 9.09
CA ALA A 234 -9.75 22.33 8.61
C ALA A 234 -10.26 22.06 7.17
N LYS A 235 -11.56 22.34 6.99
CA LYS A 235 -12.37 22.16 5.75
C LYS A 235 -11.81 22.84 4.48
N ASP A 236 -10.86 23.77 4.60
CA ASP A 236 -10.21 24.50 3.50
C ASP A 236 -8.68 24.57 3.71
N ASP A 237 -8.05 23.41 3.82
CA ASP A 237 -6.61 23.31 4.09
C ASP A 237 -5.75 23.68 2.88
N LYS A 238 -5.55 24.98 2.64
CA LYS A 238 -4.76 25.50 1.51
C LYS A 238 -3.32 24.97 1.48
N ASP A 239 -2.76 24.66 2.64
CA ASP A 239 -1.40 24.13 2.74
C ASP A 239 -1.34 22.68 2.24
N PHE A 240 -2.33 21.87 2.59
CA PHE A 240 -2.51 20.55 2.00
C PHE A 240 -2.64 20.64 0.48
N LEU A 241 -3.45 21.58 -0.04
CA LEU A 241 -3.63 21.76 -1.49
C LEU A 241 -2.34 22.15 -2.21
N GLU A 242 -1.50 22.94 -1.56
CA GLU A 242 -0.20 23.33 -2.11
C GLU A 242 0.76 22.13 -2.13
N LEU A 243 0.84 21.37 -1.03
CA LEU A 243 1.67 20.17 -0.94
C LEU A 243 1.20 19.07 -1.89
N GLU A 244 -0.12 18.88 -2.06
CA GLU A 244 -0.72 17.88 -2.93
C GLU A 244 -0.26 18.01 -4.40
N LYS A 245 0.24 19.19 -4.82
CA LYS A 245 0.90 19.36 -6.12
C LYS A 245 2.14 18.47 -6.32
N LEU A 246 2.65 17.86 -5.25
CA LEU A 246 3.73 16.86 -5.30
C LEU A 246 3.23 15.45 -5.61
N ALA A 247 1.94 15.18 -5.45
CA ALA A 247 1.33 13.87 -5.69
C ALA A 247 1.00 13.64 -7.17
N VAL A 248 2.00 13.74 -8.06
CA VAL A 248 1.86 13.63 -9.52
C VAL A 248 2.47 12.36 -10.10
N LYS A 249 1.98 11.93 -11.27
CA LYS A 249 2.56 10.82 -12.06
C LYS A 249 2.87 11.31 -13.49
N PRO A 250 4.13 11.26 -13.96
CA PRO A 250 5.34 10.83 -13.25
C PRO A 250 5.83 11.87 -12.23
N ALA A 251 6.55 11.42 -11.20
CA ALA A 251 7.22 12.27 -10.22
C ALA A 251 8.71 11.91 -10.16
N GLU A 252 9.48 12.40 -11.14
CA GLU A 252 10.94 12.16 -11.24
C GLU A 252 11.72 12.61 -9.99
N PHE A 253 11.13 13.47 -9.17
CA PHE A 253 11.69 13.96 -7.91
C PHE A 253 11.49 13.02 -6.73
N ALA A 254 10.68 11.96 -6.86
CA ALA A 254 10.35 11.06 -5.75
C ALA A 254 11.52 10.13 -5.38
N ALA A 255 12.28 9.65 -6.36
CA ALA A 255 13.26 8.58 -6.16
C ALA A 255 14.31 8.83 -5.06
N PRO A 256 14.84 10.05 -4.85
CA PRO A 256 15.81 10.33 -3.79
C PRO A 256 15.22 10.43 -2.37
N PHE A 257 13.89 10.41 -2.20
CA PHE A 257 13.28 10.48 -0.87
C PHE A 257 13.44 9.17 -0.11
N GLY A 258 13.45 9.25 1.23
CA GLY A 258 13.18 8.10 2.11
C GLY A 258 11.71 7.69 2.07
N ASP A 259 11.34 6.63 2.80
CA ASP A 259 9.96 6.13 2.80
C ASP A 259 8.94 7.17 3.29
N VAL A 260 9.31 7.93 4.33
CA VAL A 260 8.42 8.89 4.99
C VAL A 260 9.16 10.14 5.43
N ALA A 261 8.60 11.30 5.13
CA ALA A 261 9.00 12.56 5.76
C ALA A 261 7.80 13.27 6.40
N PHE A 262 7.96 13.77 7.62
CA PHE A 262 6.96 14.66 8.20
C PHE A 262 7.28 16.10 7.85
N VAL A 263 6.24 16.87 7.54
CA VAL A 263 6.33 18.29 7.23
C VAL A 263 5.50 19.05 8.25
N ARG A 264 6.14 19.95 8.97
CA ARG A 264 5.43 20.99 9.73
C ARG A 264 5.35 22.23 8.86
N VAL A 265 4.13 22.69 8.57
CA VAL A 265 3.90 24.04 8.02
C VAL A 265 3.54 24.97 9.17
N ARG A 266 4.37 25.98 9.40
CA ARG A 266 4.23 26.91 10.54
C ARG A 266 3.32 28.08 10.18
N GLU A 267 2.36 28.35 11.08
CA GLU A 267 1.46 29.53 11.05
C GLU A 267 1.91 30.62 12.05
N GLY A 268 3.14 30.56 12.57
CA GLY A 268 3.68 31.49 13.57
C GLY A 268 4.85 30.90 14.36
N SER A 269 5.12 31.41 15.56
CA SER A 269 6.26 30.98 16.39
C SER A 269 6.10 29.58 16.99
N ASN A 270 4.87 29.14 17.30
CA ASN A 270 4.59 27.82 17.90
C ASN A 270 3.35 27.10 17.34
N ALA A 271 2.66 27.71 16.37
CA ALA A 271 1.50 27.10 15.71
C ALA A 271 1.91 26.52 14.35
N GLY A 272 1.33 25.39 13.98
CA GLY A 272 1.55 24.77 12.69
C GLY A 272 0.68 23.55 12.48
N ARG A 273 0.74 23.00 11.28
CA ARG A 273 0.04 21.78 10.89
C ARG A 273 1.04 20.73 10.43
N ALA A 274 0.75 19.48 10.76
CA ALA A 274 1.55 18.34 10.36
C ALA A 274 0.99 17.72 9.07
N TYR A 275 1.88 17.36 8.17
CA TYR A 275 1.62 16.57 6.98
C TYR A 275 2.65 15.47 6.87
N THR A 276 2.32 14.41 6.14
CA THR A 276 3.24 13.34 5.83
C THR A 276 3.44 13.25 4.32
N ILE A 277 4.68 13.32 3.87
CA ILE A 277 5.10 12.90 2.54
C ILE A 277 5.38 11.40 2.62
N VAL A 278 4.65 10.61 1.84
CA VAL A 278 4.86 9.17 1.68
C VAL A 278 5.49 8.91 0.32
N HIS A 279 6.60 8.18 0.28
CA HIS A 279 7.25 7.75 -0.95
C HIS A 279 6.67 6.42 -1.42
N ASN A 280 5.89 6.47 -2.50
CA ASN A 280 5.36 5.28 -3.16
C ASN A 280 6.43 4.68 -4.07
N LYS A 281 7.02 3.58 -3.62
CA LYS A 281 8.04 2.82 -4.35
C LYS A 281 7.40 1.91 -5.41
N ALA A 282 7.65 2.20 -6.69
CA ALA A 282 7.13 1.42 -7.80
C ALA A 282 7.88 0.10 -8.03
N HIS A 283 7.14 -0.93 -8.44
CA HIS A 283 7.68 -2.24 -8.75
C HIS A 283 7.20 -2.72 -10.12
N SER A 284 8.05 -3.51 -10.79
CA SER A 284 7.68 -4.23 -12.01
C SER A 284 6.58 -5.27 -11.73
N SER A 285 6.69 -5.94 -10.59
CA SER A 285 5.69 -6.90 -10.08
C SER A 285 5.55 -6.82 -8.57
N VAL A 286 4.32 -6.92 -8.10
CA VAL A 286 3.96 -7.09 -6.68
C VAL A 286 3.76 -8.56 -6.29
N SER A 287 4.05 -9.50 -7.21
CA SER A 287 3.80 -10.94 -7.07
C SER A 287 4.49 -11.58 -5.87
N MET A 288 5.56 -10.99 -5.33
CA MET A 288 6.35 -11.59 -4.26
C MET A 288 6.73 -10.55 -3.20
N LEU A 289 6.63 -10.91 -1.91
CA LEU A 289 6.97 -10.02 -0.79
C LEU A 289 8.46 -10.04 -0.40
N LEU A 290 9.27 -10.92 -1.00
CA LEU A 290 10.71 -11.05 -0.74
C LEU A 290 11.53 -10.43 -1.88
N PHE A 291 12.77 -10.00 -1.57
CA PHE A 291 13.73 -9.47 -2.54
C PHE A 291 13.15 -8.34 -3.41
N GLU A 292 12.44 -7.42 -2.75
CA GLU A 292 11.72 -6.31 -3.36
C GLU A 292 12.63 -5.44 -4.25
N ASP A 293 13.88 -5.23 -3.82
CA ASP A 293 14.90 -4.44 -4.53
C ASP A 293 15.14 -4.90 -5.97
N GLU A 294 15.02 -6.20 -6.27
CA GLU A 294 15.22 -6.73 -7.62
C GLU A 294 14.13 -6.29 -8.59
N ARG A 295 12.97 -5.88 -8.07
CA ARG A 295 11.79 -5.49 -8.85
C ARG A 295 11.56 -3.99 -8.87
N ARG A 296 12.38 -3.19 -8.17
CA ARG A 296 12.23 -1.74 -8.06
C ARG A 296 12.33 -1.08 -9.43
N GLU A 297 11.42 -0.13 -9.67
CA GLU A 297 11.43 0.75 -10.84
C GLU A 297 11.44 2.22 -10.39
N PRO A 298 12.58 2.76 -9.88
CA PRO A 298 12.60 4.08 -9.24
C PRO A 298 12.10 5.22 -10.13
N TRP A 299 12.24 5.10 -11.45
CA TRP A 299 11.73 6.08 -12.42
C TRP A 299 10.20 6.18 -12.49
N ARG A 300 9.47 5.26 -11.83
CA ARG A 300 8.00 5.28 -11.69
C ARG A 300 7.55 5.63 -10.27
N ASP A 301 8.47 5.94 -9.36
CA ASP A 301 8.13 6.33 -8.01
C ASP A 301 7.26 7.59 -7.99
N THR A 302 6.44 7.70 -6.95
CA THR A 302 5.62 8.89 -6.72
C THR A 302 5.71 9.33 -5.27
N LEU A 303 5.37 10.59 -5.00
CA LEU A 303 5.10 11.04 -3.64
C LEU A 303 3.60 11.09 -3.43
N ASN A 304 3.19 10.91 -2.19
CA ASN A 304 1.82 11.15 -1.76
C ASN A 304 1.83 12.05 -0.52
N ILE A 305 0.79 12.85 -0.36
CA ILE A 305 0.63 13.73 0.79
C ILE A 305 -0.57 13.26 1.61
N VAL A 306 -0.33 13.09 2.90
CA VAL A 306 -1.36 12.80 3.89
C VAL A 306 -1.42 13.97 4.86
N SER A 307 -2.64 14.41 5.20
CA SER A 307 -2.83 15.38 6.28
C SER A 307 -2.66 14.69 7.63
N GLY A 308 -1.80 15.23 8.50
CA GLY A 308 -1.39 14.57 9.73
C GLY A 308 -0.29 13.52 9.53
N PHE A 309 -0.42 12.42 10.26
CA PHE A 309 0.61 11.40 10.40
C PHE A 309 0.20 10.11 9.70
N ALA A 310 1.08 9.59 8.84
CA ALA A 310 0.88 8.32 8.14
C ALA A 310 1.95 7.28 8.46
N SER A 311 2.71 7.44 9.56
CA SER A 311 3.75 6.47 9.97
C SER A 311 4.14 6.67 11.44
N SER A 312 4.76 5.66 12.04
CA SER A 312 5.44 5.76 13.33
C SER A 312 6.97 5.98 13.21
N TYR A 313 7.52 5.87 12.00
CA TYR A 313 8.97 5.88 11.72
C TYR A 313 9.34 6.95 10.68
N PRO A 314 9.42 8.23 11.04
CA PRO A 314 9.83 9.27 10.11
C PRO A 314 11.31 9.09 9.69
N ASN A 315 11.62 9.24 8.41
CA ASN A 315 13.00 9.30 7.90
C ASN A 315 13.56 10.72 7.90
N MET A 316 12.71 11.73 7.80
CA MET A 316 13.10 13.14 7.72
C MET A 316 11.99 14.05 8.26
N TYR A 317 12.38 15.17 8.85
CA TYR A 317 11.50 16.29 9.17
C TYR A 317 11.83 17.47 8.26
N PHE A 318 10.79 18.06 7.69
CA PHE A 318 10.84 19.37 7.06
C PHE A 318 10.07 20.35 7.92
N ASP A 319 10.64 21.52 8.16
CA ASP A 319 10.01 22.58 8.95
C ASP A 319 9.90 23.84 8.08
N VAL A 320 8.72 24.07 7.53
CA VAL A 320 8.48 25.06 6.46
C VAL A 320 7.61 26.22 6.98
N ASP A 321 7.99 27.46 6.65
CA ASP A 321 7.13 28.62 6.92
C ASP A 321 5.98 28.64 5.91
N HIS A 322 4.74 28.93 6.36
CA HIS A 322 3.59 29.04 5.47
C HIS A 322 3.86 29.93 4.24
N LYS A 323 4.61 31.04 4.39
CA LYS A 323 4.94 31.95 3.28
C LYS A 323 5.90 31.36 2.25
N ASP A 324 6.66 30.33 2.63
CA ASP A 324 7.68 29.68 1.79
C ASP A 324 7.20 28.31 1.27
N LEU A 325 5.97 27.90 1.59
CA LEU A 325 5.43 26.59 1.20
C LEU A 325 5.45 26.36 -0.32
N SER A 326 5.04 27.34 -1.12
CA SER A 326 5.12 27.22 -2.58
C SER A 326 6.56 27.09 -3.08
N LYS A 327 7.53 27.78 -2.44
CA LYS A 327 8.95 27.63 -2.80
C LYS A 327 9.48 26.25 -2.42
N PHE A 328 9.07 25.72 -1.27
CA PHE A 328 9.38 24.36 -0.86
C PHE A 328 8.86 23.34 -1.88
N VAL A 329 7.61 23.45 -2.32
CA VAL A 329 7.01 22.55 -3.33
C VAL A 329 7.78 22.61 -4.65
N GLU A 330 8.11 23.81 -5.14
CA GLU A 330 8.92 23.94 -6.36
C GLU A 330 10.35 23.42 -6.18
N ARG A 331 10.91 23.57 -4.97
CA ARG A 331 12.21 23.02 -4.63
C ARG A 331 12.20 21.49 -4.67
N VAL A 332 11.20 20.85 -4.07
CA VAL A 332 10.99 19.40 -4.16
C VAL A 332 10.87 18.97 -5.62
N LYS A 333 10.03 19.64 -6.43
CA LYS A 333 9.86 19.32 -7.85
C LYS A 333 11.12 19.48 -8.69
N SER A 334 12.12 20.22 -8.20
CA SER A 334 13.42 20.38 -8.86
C SER A 334 14.41 19.24 -8.58
N VAL A 335 14.17 18.40 -7.56
CA VAL A 335 15.08 17.32 -7.19
C VAL A 335 15.10 16.26 -8.30
N ARG A 336 16.29 15.89 -8.77
CA ARG A 336 16.51 14.74 -9.67
C ARG A 336 17.60 13.80 -9.17
N THR A 337 18.45 14.30 -8.27
CA THR A 337 19.63 13.60 -7.76
C THR A 337 19.73 13.67 -6.24
N GLU A 338 20.48 12.74 -5.65
CA GLU A 338 20.86 12.76 -4.24
C GLU A 338 21.51 14.10 -3.82
N ALA A 339 22.31 14.70 -4.70
CA ALA A 339 22.96 15.98 -4.42
C ALA A 339 21.95 17.13 -4.32
N GLU A 340 20.89 17.11 -5.14
CA GLU A 340 19.82 18.11 -5.07
C GLU A 340 18.89 17.87 -3.87
N TYR A 341 18.64 16.61 -3.53
CA TYR A 341 17.91 16.24 -2.31
C TYR A 341 18.65 16.74 -1.07
N LYS A 342 19.97 16.56 -0.98
CA LYS A 342 20.77 17.12 0.12
C LYS A 342 20.68 18.64 0.22
N LYS A 343 20.56 19.36 -0.90
CA LYS A 343 20.33 20.81 -0.88
C LYS A 343 18.93 21.16 -0.38
N LEU A 344 17.89 20.41 -0.77
CA LEU A 344 16.55 20.55 -0.20
C LEU A 344 16.57 20.35 1.33
N VAL A 345 17.28 19.31 1.81
CA VAL A 345 17.46 19.04 3.25
C VAL A 345 18.21 20.17 3.93
N ALA A 346 19.28 20.71 3.33
CA ALA A 346 19.99 21.85 3.90
C ALA A 346 19.13 23.12 4.01
N GLU A 347 18.17 23.31 3.11
CA GLU A 347 17.28 24.48 3.08
C GLU A 347 16.08 24.36 4.03
N TYR A 348 15.46 23.17 4.13
CA TYR A 348 14.18 22.98 4.84
C TYR A 348 14.17 21.82 5.84
N GLY A 349 15.15 20.92 5.76
CA GLY A 349 15.25 19.74 6.60
C GLY A 349 15.78 20.04 7.99
N VAL A 350 15.45 19.18 8.94
CA VAL A 350 15.94 19.26 10.33
C VAL A 350 16.67 17.98 10.68
N GLU A 351 17.95 17.92 10.37
CA GLU A 351 18.81 16.77 10.68
C GLU A 351 18.99 16.60 12.20
N ARG A 352 19.40 15.39 12.64
CA ARG A 352 19.61 15.08 14.07
C ARG A 352 20.61 16.01 14.76
N THR A 353 21.56 16.53 13.99
CA THR A 353 22.61 17.44 14.46
C THR A 353 22.12 18.88 14.66
N SER A 354 20.91 19.21 14.19
CA SER A 354 20.32 20.53 14.34
C SER A 354 19.95 20.83 15.80
N ALA A 355 20.26 22.04 16.28
CA ALA A 355 19.84 22.50 17.60
C ALA A 355 18.30 22.56 17.77
N LYS A 356 17.54 22.56 16.67
CA LYS A 356 16.06 22.55 16.66
C LYS A 356 15.46 21.14 16.63
N PHE A 357 16.29 20.10 16.52
CA PHE A 357 15.82 18.73 16.29
C PHE A 357 14.88 18.25 17.41
N TRP A 358 15.33 18.34 18.66
CA TRP A 358 14.55 17.84 19.80
C TRP A 358 13.25 18.62 20.01
N SER A 359 13.28 19.95 19.91
CA SER A 359 12.07 20.75 20.05
C SER A 359 11.04 20.49 18.94
N LEU A 360 11.49 20.21 17.71
CA LEU A 360 10.59 19.82 16.62
C LEU A 360 10.05 18.40 16.82
N HIS A 361 10.89 17.46 17.25
CA HIS A 361 10.45 16.10 17.54
C HIS A 361 9.41 16.08 18.66
N ASP A 362 9.64 16.84 19.75
CA ASP A 362 8.68 16.99 20.84
C ASP A 362 7.37 17.61 20.32
N TRP A 363 7.44 18.64 19.47
CA TRP A 363 6.25 19.22 18.84
C TRP A 363 5.44 18.19 18.06
N PHE A 364 6.08 17.34 17.24
CA PHE A 364 5.36 16.28 16.52
C PHE A 364 4.71 15.27 17.48
N ASN A 365 5.42 14.86 18.54
CA ASN A 365 4.88 13.95 19.55
C ASN A 365 3.71 14.56 20.34
N GLU A 366 3.75 15.86 20.62
CA GLU A 366 2.63 16.59 21.23
C GLU A 366 1.45 16.71 20.28
N GLU A 367 1.72 17.00 19.01
CA GLU A 367 0.68 17.16 17.99
C GLU A 367 -0.03 15.83 17.70
N THR A 368 0.68 14.70 17.59
CA THR A 368 0.05 13.38 17.43
C THR A 368 -0.83 13.01 18.63
N LYS A 369 -0.38 13.29 19.85
CA LYS A 369 -1.18 13.12 21.07
C LYS A 369 -2.42 14.00 21.07
N ARG A 370 -2.33 15.22 20.52
CA ARG A 370 -3.46 16.15 20.44
C ARG A 370 -4.52 15.67 19.45
N VAL A 371 -4.12 15.18 18.28
CA VAL A 371 -5.04 14.79 17.19
C VAL A 371 -5.54 13.36 17.31
N ASN A 372 -4.77 12.47 17.93
CA ASN A 372 -5.13 11.06 18.10
C ASN A 372 -4.75 10.52 19.50
N PRO A 373 -5.40 11.01 20.56
CA PRO A 373 -5.00 10.70 21.94
C PRO A 373 -5.12 9.23 22.33
N LEU A 374 -5.95 8.44 21.64
CA LEU A 374 -6.21 7.04 21.99
C LEU A 374 -5.13 6.07 21.48
N SER A 375 -4.49 6.38 20.35
CA SER A 375 -3.46 5.52 19.75
C SER A 375 -2.10 6.20 19.62
N ALA A 376 -1.94 7.42 20.13
CA ALA A 376 -0.66 8.13 20.08
C ALA A 376 0.44 7.38 20.84
N GLY A 377 1.44 6.93 20.09
CA GLY A 377 2.75 6.52 20.61
C GLY A 377 3.78 7.65 20.47
N ALA A 378 5.04 7.33 20.81
CA ALA A 378 6.16 8.19 20.45
C ALA A 378 6.68 7.81 19.06
N PHE A 379 7.09 8.78 18.26
CA PHE A 379 7.72 8.50 16.96
C PHE A 379 9.10 7.89 17.15
N ASP A 380 9.35 6.76 16.50
CA ASP A 380 10.62 6.04 16.59
C ASP A 380 11.62 6.63 15.59
N LEU A 381 12.73 7.14 16.13
CA LEU A 381 13.78 7.79 15.36
C LEU A 381 14.76 6.80 14.73
N ASN A 382 14.68 5.49 14.95
CA ASN A 382 15.67 4.50 14.48
C ASN A 382 15.97 4.55 12.97
N ARG A 383 15.04 5.09 12.16
CA ARG A 383 15.18 5.22 10.69
C ARG A 383 15.36 6.65 10.21
N TYR A 384 15.52 7.58 11.14
CA TYR A 384 15.71 8.99 10.84
C TYR A 384 17.10 9.24 10.25
N ALA A 385 17.18 10.06 9.20
CA ALA A 385 18.41 10.39 8.50
C ALA A 385 19.44 11.04 9.44
N ASN A 386 20.72 10.71 9.23
CA ASN A 386 21.85 11.26 9.98
C ASN A 386 22.45 12.47 9.28
#